data_AF-A0A2D4MI01-F1
#
_entry.id   AF-A0A2D4MI01-F1
#
_cell.length_a   1.000
_cell.length_b   1.000
_cell.length_c   1.000
_cell.angle_alpha   90.00
_cell.angle_beta   90.00
_cell.angle_gamma   90.00
#
_symmetry.space_group_name_H-M   'P 1'
#
loop_
_entity.id
_entity.type
_entity.pdbx_description
1 polymer ?
#
loop_
_entity_poly.entity_id
_entity_poly.type
_entity_poly.pdbx_seq_one_letter_code
_entity_poly.pdbx_strand_id
1 'polypeptide(L)'
;MLKAWKDMEEKASLCKKVADIGSLDEQIMALHTEIVELQRSLHVRRQNDVMENLEQRAIELYKQLKSRPPGHVYSDSTEMVRIIVQTVQSQDSVLKELFRHLSKLLGCKQKIIDLLPSIDVALNSIKEADNSVMQMQGKRQREIWHLLKIACTQSSARSASSSVDGPVPSSVPAWLSQTAQANVLQPLPFLEASRNALNFAHLLEENLSYLDSFSAVIHEARQDQNSSMMSLDWSWLD
;
A
#
# COMPACT_ATOMS: atom_id res chain seq x y z
N MET A 1 -22.61 2.15 -35.57
CA MET A 1 -21.77 1.27 -34.73
C MET A 1 -20.31 1.72 -34.75
N LEU A 2 -19.65 1.80 -35.91
CA LEU A 2 -18.26 2.29 -36.05
C LEU A 2 -17.98 3.62 -35.32
N LYS A 3 -18.82 4.64 -35.50
CA LYS A 3 -18.68 5.93 -34.78
C LYS A 3 -18.75 5.75 -33.26
N ALA A 4 -19.77 5.05 -32.76
CA ALA A 4 -19.93 4.80 -31.32
C ALA A 4 -18.77 3.98 -30.72
N TRP A 5 -18.17 3.06 -31.48
CA TRP A 5 -17.00 2.31 -31.02
C TRP A 5 -15.74 3.16 -30.98
N LYS A 6 -15.59 4.08 -31.95
CA LYS A 6 -14.52 5.08 -31.94
C LYS A 6 -14.67 6.03 -30.76
N ASP A 7 -15.89 6.48 -30.47
CA ASP A 7 -16.17 7.34 -29.31
C ASP A 7 -15.89 6.60 -27.98
N MET A 8 -16.17 5.29 -27.90
CA MET A 8 -15.81 4.46 -26.73
C MET A 8 -14.30 4.31 -26.56
N GLU A 9 -13.55 4.14 -27.66
CA GLU A 9 -12.09 4.07 -27.65
C GLU A 9 -11.47 5.37 -27.15
N GLU A 10 -11.94 6.51 -27.65
CA GLU A 10 -11.49 7.83 -27.21
C GLU A 10 -11.79 8.05 -25.72
N LYS A 11 -13.01 7.69 -25.27
CA LYS A 11 -13.39 7.78 -23.84
C LYS A 11 -12.52 6.87 -22.95
N ALA A 12 -12.20 5.67 -23.40
CA ALA A 12 -11.29 4.76 -22.67
C ALA A 12 -9.86 5.32 -22.60
N SER A 13 -9.40 6.01 -23.64
CA SER A 13 -8.09 6.66 -23.63
C SER A 13 -8.00 7.79 -22.59
N LEU A 14 -9.11 8.50 -22.36
CA LEU A 14 -9.20 9.52 -21.32
C LEU A 14 -9.14 8.91 -19.92
N CYS A 15 -9.82 7.77 -19.69
CA CYS A 15 -9.78 7.03 -18.42
C CYS A 15 -8.36 6.70 -17.95
N LYS A 16 -7.39 6.53 -18.88
CA LYS A 16 -5.97 6.29 -18.54
C LYS A 16 -5.29 7.51 -17.89
N LYS A 17 -5.85 8.71 -18.02
CA LYS A 17 -5.29 9.96 -17.52
C LYS A 17 -5.96 10.46 -16.23
N VAL A 18 -6.87 9.67 -15.62
CA VAL A 18 -7.88 10.17 -14.68
C VAL A 18 -7.41 10.42 -13.24
N ALA A 19 -6.14 10.27 -12.92
CA ALA A 19 -5.66 10.70 -11.61
C ALA A 19 -4.21 11.17 -11.67
N ASP A 20 -3.92 12.28 -10.98
CA ASP A 20 -2.56 12.74 -10.74
C ASP A 20 -1.91 11.90 -9.63
N ILE A 21 -1.77 10.60 -9.92
CA ILE A 21 -1.20 9.62 -8.99
C ILE A 21 0.28 9.89 -8.79
N GLY A 22 0.97 10.38 -9.84
CA GLY A 22 2.40 10.68 -9.81
C GLY A 22 2.73 11.76 -8.77
N SER A 23 2.02 12.89 -8.78
CA SER A 23 2.29 13.94 -7.80
C SER A 23 1.92 13.53 -6.37
N LEU A 24 0.87 12.71 -6.20
CA LEU A 24 0.49 12.16 -4.90
C LEU A 24 1.56 11.20 -4.36
N ASP A 25 2.09 10.32 -5.21
CA ASP A 25 3.15 9.38 -4.85
C ASP A 25 4.43 10.12 -4.45
N GLU A 26 4.83 11.14 -5.22
CA GLU A 26 5.98 11.99 -4.88
C GLU A 26 5.79 12.68 -3.51
N GLN A 27 4.61 13.23 -3.23
CA GLN A 27 4.30 13.86 -1.95
C GLN A 27 4.30 12.87 -0.78
N ILE A 28 3.74 11.66 -0.99
CA ILE A 28 3.73 10.60 0.02
C ILE A 28 5.16 10.14 0.31
N MET A 29 5.98 9.93 -0.72
CA MET A 29 7.37 9.50 -0.58
C MET A 29 8.24 10.57 0.11
N ALA A 30 8.05 11.84 -0.23
CA ALA A 30 8.72 12.95 0.45
C ALA A 30 8.35 12.99 1.93
N LEU A 31 7.05 12.92 2.26
CA LEU A 31 6.57 12.89 3.64
C LEU A 31 7.07 11.66 4.41
N HIS A 32 7.06 10.49 3.78
CA HIS A 32 7.60 9.27 4.37
C HIS A 32 9.08 9.43 4.72
N THR A 33 9.87 10.02 3.82
CA THR A 33 11.29 10.33 4.05
C THR A 33 11.46 11.26 5.26
N GLU A 34 10.70 12.35 5.32
CA GLU A 34 10.72 13.28 6.46
C GLU A 34 10.42 12.56 7.80
N ILE A 35 9.41 11.68 7.82
CA ILE A 35 9.03 10.92 9.02
C ILE A 35 10.15 9.98 9.46
N VAL A 36 10.75 9.25 8.52
CA VAL A 36 11.85 8.30 8.81
C VAL A 36 13.08 9.05 9.34
N GLU A 37 13.41 10.21 8.77
CA GLU A 37 14.51 11.05 9.26
C GLU A 37 14.24 11.58 10.68
N LEU A 38 13.01 11.99 10.96
CA LEU A 38 12.60 12.40 12.31
C LEU A 38 12.72 11.27 13.32
N GLN A 39 12.29 10.06 12.97
CA GLN A 39 12.39 8.88 13.82
C GLN A 39 13.85 8.44 14.06
N ARG A 40 14.75 8.69 13.10
CA ARG A 40 16.18 8.43 13.24
C ARG A 40 16.91 9.42 14.15
N SER A 41 16.27 10.51 14.57
CA SER A 41 16.94 11.55 15.36
C SER A 41 17.40 11.04 16.74
N LEU A 42 18.71 10.80 16.89
CA LEU A 42 19.37 10.28 18.09
C LEU A 42 19.45 11.28 19.26
N HIS A 43 18.95 12.51 19.08
CA HIS A 43 19.21 13.66 19.94
C HIS A 43 18.63 13.50 21.36
N VAL A 44 17.49 12.81 21.51
CA VAL A 44 16.86 12.62 22.82
C VAL A 44 17.68 11.66 23.70
N ARG A 45 18.30 10.63 23.11
CA ARG A 45 19.04 9.61 23.86
C ARG A 45 20.35 10.15 24.44
N ARG A 46 21.14 10.87 23.64
CA ARG A 46 22.43 11.44 24.09
C ARG A 46 22.27 12.57 25.12
N GLN A 47 21.15 13.30 25.07
CA GLN A 47 20.88 14.39 26.00
C GLN A 47 20.44 13.86 27.38
N ASN A 48 19.77 12.70 27.43
CA ASN A 48 19.40 12.02 28.67
C ASN A 48 20.64 11.71 29.52
N ASP A 49 21.72 11.24 28.89
CA ASP A 49 22.97 10.88 29.57
C ASP A 49 23.62 12.07 30.32
N VAL A 50 23.44 13.30 29.82
CA VAL A 50 23.99 14.52 30.45
C VAL A 50 23.21 14.89 31.71
N MET A 51 21.87 14.83 31.66
CA MET A 51 21.04 15.10 32.83
C MET A 51 21.24 14.03 33.92
N GLU A 52 21.31 12.77 33.51
CA GLU A 52 21.57 11.64 34.42
C GLU A 52 22.94 11.76 35.10
N ASN A 53 23.97 12.24 34.39
CA ASN A 53 25.28 12.53 34.98
C ASN A 53 25.22 13.65 36.04
N LEU A 54 24.49 14.73 35.76
CA LEU A 54 24.32 15.85 36.70
C LEU A 54 23.59 15.41 37.98
N GLU A 55 22.56 14.57 37.83
CA GLU A 55 21.85 13.95 38.95
C GLU A 55 22.80 13.08 39.79
N GLN A 56 23.55 12.19 39.15
CA GLN A 56 24.48 11.30 39.83
C GLN A 56 25.53 12.07 40.63
N ARG A 57 26.07 13.15 40.08
CA ARG A 57 27.00 14.04 40.80
C ARG A 57 26.36 14.75 42.00
N ALA A 58 25.10 15.17 41.88
CA ALA A 58 24.38 15.77 43.00
C ALA A 58 24.18 14.75 44.14
N ILE A 59 23.82 13.51 43.79
CA ILE A 59 23.67 12.40 44.75
C ILE A 59 24.98 12.14 45.49
N GLU A 60 26.12 12.14 44.78
CA GLU A 60 27.44 11.92 45.37
C GLU A 60 27.84 13.03 46.34
N LEU A 61 27.64 14.30 45.99
CA LEU A 61 27.90 15.42 46.89
C LEU A 61 27.03 15.37 48.14
N TYR A 62 25.76 15.00 47.98
CA TYR A 62 24.86 14.82 49.11
C TYR A 62 25.30 13.69 50.04
N LYS A 63 25.73 12.55 49.49
CA LYS A 63 26.29 11.44 50.28
C LYS A 63 27.54 11.89 51.06
N GLN A 64 28.44 12.63 50.42
CA GLN A 64 29.64 13.19 51.06
C GLN A 64 29.28 14.12 52.21
N LEU A 65 28.28 14.98 52.02
CA LEU A 65 27.78 15.88 53.07
C LEU A 65 27.21 15.09 54.26
N LYS A 66 26.41 14.05 53.99
CA LYS A 66 25.79 13.21 55.02
C LYS A 66 26.81 12.39 55.83
N SER A 67 27.92 11.99 55.21
CA SER A 67 28.99 11.24 55.87
C SER A 67 29.96 12.09 56.73
N ARG A 68 29.73 13.40 56.83
CA ARG A 68 30.67 14.34 57.46
C ARG A 68 30.56 14.37 58.99
N PRO A 69 31.68 14.39 59.76
CA PRO A 69 31.66 14.39 61.22
C PRO A 69 31.22 15.73 61.87
N PRO A 70 30.72 15.73 63.13
CA PRO A 70 29.94 16.83 63.73
C PRO A 70 30.70 18.13 64.10
N GLY A 71 31.97 18.29 63.70
CA GLY A 71 32.82 19.44 64.09
C GLY A 71 33.07 20.46 62.98
N HIS A 72 32.46 20.30 61.80
CA HIS A 72 32.77 21.13 60.64
C HIS A 72 31.76 22.27 60.46
N VAL A 73 32.20 23.51 60.69
CA VAL A 73 31.32 24.68 60.85
C VAL A 73 30.98 25.37 59.52
N TYR A 74 31.69 25.09 58.42
CA TYR A 74 31.44 25.71 57.11
C TYR A 74 31.69 24.72 55.98
N SER A 75 30.75 24.61 55.03
CA SER A 75 30.91 23.82 53.80
C SER A 75 30.65 24.70 52.59
N ASP A 76 31.61 24.71 51.66
CA ASP A 76 31.48 25.36 50.37
C ASP A 76 30.32 24.71 49.57
N SER A 77 29.35 25.52 49.17
CA SER A 77 28.18 25.09 48.38
C SER A 77 28.34 25.38 46.89
N THR A 78 29.47 25.94 46.46
CA THR A 78 29.73 26.37 45.08
C THR A 78 29.49 25.24 44.08
N GLU A 79 29.95 24.03 44.40
CA GLU A 79 29.80 22.87 43.50
C GLU A 79 28.33 22.42 43.36
N MET A 80 27.56 22.43 44.46
CA MET A 80 26.14 22.12 44.42
C MET A 80 25.36 23.18 43.63
N VAL A 81 25.68 24.46 43.84
CA VAL A 81 25.10 25.57 43.06
C VAL A 81 25.46 25.42 41.58
N ARG A 82 26.70 25.04 41.25
CA ARG A 82 27.14 24.80 39.87
C ARG A 82 26.33 23.68 39.21
N ILE A 83 26.07 22.58 39.91
CA ILE A 83 25.23 21.49 39.40
C ILE A 83 23.80 21.97 39.19
N ILE A 84 23.19 22.67 40.16
CA ILE A 84 21.83 23.21 40.04
C ILE A 84 21.71 24.10 38.79
N VAL A 85 22.65 25.03 38.60
CA VAL A 85 22.66 25.92 37.44
C VAL A 85 22.78 25.14 36.13
N GLN A 86 23.69 24.15 36.08
CA GLN A 86 23.85 23.29 34.90
C GLN A 86 22.61 22.45 34.60
N THR A 87 21.93 21.93 35.62
CA THR A 87 20.70 21.16 35.46
C THR A 87 19.58 22.02 34.88
N VAL A 88 19.38 23.24 35.40
CA VAL A 88 18.36 24.16 34.88
C VAL A 88 18.65 24.55 33.43
N GLN A 89 19.91 24.84 33.10
CA GLN A 89 20.31 25.16 31.71
C GLN A 89 20.16 23.97 30.76
N SER A 90 20.57 22.78 31.20
CA SER A 90 20.42 21.55 30.43
C SER A 90 18.93 21.26 30.18
N GLN A 91 18.10 21.36 31.21
CA GLN A 91 16.65 21.18 31.12
C GLN A 91 16.01 22.14 30.11
N ASP A 92 16.34 23.44 30.17
CA ASP A 92 15.81 24.43 29.22
C ASP A 92 16.22 24.09 27.77
N SER A 93 17.45 23.64 27.57
CA SER A 93 17.93 23.17 26.25
C SER A 93 17.18 21.92 25.77
N VAL A 94 17.00 20.91 26.63
CA VAL A 94 16.28 19.67 26.30
C VAL A 94 14.83 19.98 25.96
N LEU A 95 14.18 20.83 26.77
CA LEU A 95 12.78 21.17 26.59
C LEU A 95 12.54 21.89 25.26
N LYS A 96 13.42 22.83 24.89
CA LYS A 96 13.38 23.50 23.58
C LYS A 96 13.56 22.52 22.43
N GLU A 97 14.48 21.56 22.55
CA GLU A 97 14.67 20.52 21.53
C GLU A 97 13.44 19.62 21.41
N LEU A 98 12.89 19.19 22.54
CA LEU A 98 11.69 18.36 22.59
C LEU A 98 10.52 19.06 21.89
N PHE A 99 10.27 20.33 22.19
CA PHE A 99 9.21 21.09 21.52
C PHE A 99 9.47 21.26 20.03
N ARG A 100 10.72 21.42 19.59
CA ARG A 100 11.07 21.48 18.17
C ARG A 100 10.78 20.16 17.47
N HIS A 101 11.17 19.04 18.07
CA HIS A 101 10.88 17.70 17.56
C HIS A 101 9.38 17.43 17.48
N LEU A 102 8.64 17.73 18.56
CA LEU A 102 7.18 17.60 18.60
C LEU A 102 6.50 18.48 17.55
N SER A 103 6.98 19.71 17.34
CA SER A 103 6.43 20.60 16.31
C SER A 103 6.57 20.01 14.91
N LYS A 104 7.74 19.42 14.59
CA LYS A 104 7.95 18.73 13.32
C LYS A 104 7.04 17.50 13.18
N LEU A 105 6.91 16.69 14.24
CA LEU A 105 6.03 15.52 14.26
C LEU A 105 4.56 15.90 14.02
N LEU A 106 4.08 16.94 14.68
CA LEU A 106 2.74 17.48 14.48
C LEU A 106 2.57 18.00 13.04
N GLY A 107 3.59 18.65 12.48
CA GLY A 107 3.60 19.05 11.07
C GLY A 107 3.46 17.87 10.11
N CYS A 108 4.23 16.79 10.30
CA CYS A 108 4.09 15.57 9.50
C CYS A 108 2.69 14.96 9.63
N LYS A 109 2.14 14.90 10.85
CA LYS A 109 0.78 14.43 11.08
C LYS A 109 -0.26 15.26 10.32
N GLN A 110 -0.12 16.58 10.32
CA GLN A 110 -1.01 17.46 9.57
C GLN A 110 -0.91 17.19 8.06
N LYS A 111 0.30 17.05 7.51
CA LYS A 111 0.50 16.68 6.11
C LYS A 111 -0.18 15.36 5.74
N ILE A 112 -0.16 14.35 6.62
CA ILE A 112 -0.92 13.09 6.40
C ILE A 112 -2.42 13.36 6.31
N ILE A 113 -2.96 14.14 7.26
CA ILE A 113 -4.38 14.50 7.30
C ILE A 113 -4.78 15.21 6.01
N ASP A 114 -3.95 16.11 5.50
CA ASP A 114 -4.23 16.89 4.29
C ASP A 114 -4.10 16.05 3.00
N LEU A 115 -3.24 15.02 2.99
CA LEU A 115 -3.09 14.10 1.86
C LEU A 115 -4.24 13.10 1.72
N LEU A 116 -4.84 12.66 2.84
CA LEU A 116 -5.90 11.64 2.85
C LEU A 116 -7.07 11.96 1.91
N PRO A 117 -7.69 13.17 1.94
CA PRO A 117 -8.77 13.51 1.00
C PRO A 117 -8.35 13.43 -0.46
N SER A 118 -7.10 13.78 -0.77
CA SER A 118 -6.59 13.75 -2.15
C SER A 118 -6.42 12.31 -2.65
N ILE A 119 -5.99 11.40 -1.76
CA ILE A 119 -5.95 9.96 -2.04
C ILE A 119 -7.37 9.43 -2.30
N ASP A 120 -8.34 9.80 -1.48
CA ASP A 120 -9.74 9.37 -1.66
C ASP A 120 -10.32 9.84 -3.00
N VAL A 121 -10.03 11.09 -3.41
CA VAL A 121 -10.45 11.61 -4.72
C VAL A 121 -9.79 10.82 -5.86
N ALA A 122 -8.49 10.55 -5.77
CA ALA A 122 -7.79 9.75 -6.77
C ALA A 122 -8.35 8.33 -6.87
N LEU A 123 -8.60 7.67 -5.73
CA LEU A 123 -9.21 6.34 -5.67
C LEU A 123 -10.60 6.30 -6.30
N ASN A 124 -11.46 7.27 -5.97
CA ASN A 124 -12.79 7.36 -6.55
C ASN A 124 -12.73 7.60 -8.06
N SER A 125 -11.84 8.46 -8.53
CA SER A 125 -11.65 8.74 -9.96
C SER A 125 -11.20 7.49 -10.73
N ILE A 126 -10.26 6.72 -10.17
CA ILE A 126 -9.81 5.43 -10.72
C ILE A 126 -10.98 4.44 -10.77
N LYS A 127 -11.77 4.34 -9.70
CA LYS A 127 -12.93 3.44 -9.62
C LYS A 127 -14.01 3.79 -10.64
N GLU A 128 -14.27 5.08 -10.88
CA GLU A 128 -15.22 5.52 -11.91
C GLU A 128 -14.72 5.23 -13.33
N ALA A 129 -13.41 5.41 -13.56
CA ALA A 129 -12.78 5.06 -14.82
C ALA A 129 -12.85 3.56 -15.09
N ASP A 130 -12.54 2.72 -14.09
CA ASP A 130 -12.64 1.26 -14.18
C ASP A 130 -14.07 0.80 -14.52
N ASN A 131 -15.06 1.28 -13.76
CA ASN A 131 -16.47 1.00 -14.02
C ASN A 131 -16.89 1.42 -15.44
N SER A 132 -16.45 2.60 -15.90
CA SER A 132 -16.75 3.09 -17.25
C SER A 132 -16.16 2.18 -18.33
N VAL A 133 -14.92 1.73 -18.17
CA VAL A 133 -14.26 0.80 -19.09
C VAL A 133 -14.98 -0.55 -19.10
N MET A 134 -15.32 -1.09 -17.93
CA MET A 134 -16.04 -2.36 -17.81
C MET A 134 -17.42 -2.29 -18.50
N GLN A 135 -18.16 -1.20 -18.33
CA GLN A 135 -19.44 -0.99 -19.02
C GLN A 135 -19.30 -0.88 -20.55
N MET A 136 -18.30 -0.13 -21.04
CA MET A 136 -18.04 0.00 -22.48
C MET A 136 -17.65 -1.34 -23.10
N GLN A 137 -16.82 -2.14 -22.42
CA GLN A 137 -16.47 -3.49 -22.86
C GLN A 137 -17.70 -4.40 -22.94
N GLY A 138 -18.53 -4.45 -21.88
CA GLY A 138 -19.75 -5.25 -21.89
C GLY A 138 -20.77 -4.80 -22.95
N LYS A 139 -20.85 -3.50 -23.26
CA LYS A 139 -21.67 -2.99 -24.37
C LYS A 139 -21.12 -3.46 -25.72
N ARG A 140 -19.81 -3.32 -25.95
CA ARG A 140 -19.15 -3.73 -27.20
C ARG A 140 -19.34 -5.23 -27.46
N GLN A 141 -19.16 -6.08 -26.44
CA GLN A 141 -19.38 -7.54 -26.56
C GLN A 141 -20.82 -7.87 -26.94
N ARG A 142 -21.82 -7.23 -26.30
CA ARG A 142 -23.24 -7.42 -26.64
C ARG A 142 -23.55 -6.99 -28.08
N GLU A 143 -22.98 -5.89 -28.54
CA GLU A 143 -23.18 -5.41 -29.92
C GLU A 143 -22.57 -6.37 -30.95
N ILE A 144 -21.39 -6.93 -30.68
CA ILE A 144 -20.78 -7.97 -31.54
C ILE A 144 -21.68 -9.20 -31.60
N TRP A 145 -22.20 -9.66 -30.46
CA TRP A 145 -23.11 -10.80 -30.42
C TRP A 145 -24.40 -10.55 -31.20
N HIS A 146 -24.97 -9.34 -31.10
CA HIS A 146 -26.13 -8.95 -31.89
C HIS A 146 -25.84 -8.96 -33.39
N LEU A 147 -24.70 -8.44 -33.82
CA LEU A 147 -24.29 -8.52 -35.24
C LEU A 147 -24.19 -9.96 -35.72
N LEU A 148 -23.60 -10.85 -34.92
CA LEU A 148 -23.51 -12.27 -35.25
C LEU A 148 -24.90 -12.89 -35.43
N LYS A 149 -25.82 -12.62 -34.50
CA LYS A 149 -27.20 -13.10 -34.57
C LYS A 149 -27.89 -12.63 -35.86
N ILE A 150 -27.73 -11.35 -36.22
CA ILE A 150 -28.28 -10.78 -37.46
C ILE A 150 -27.68 -11.47 -38.69
N ALA A 151 -26.36 -11.71 -38.72
CA ALA A 151 -25.71 -12.38 -39.84
C ALA A 151 -26.23 -13.82 -40.04
N CYS A 152 -26.41 -14.57 -38.95
CA CYS A 152 -26.93 -15.93 -38.99
C CYS A 152 -28.38 -15.99 -39.50
N THR A 153 -29.26 -15.09 -39.04
CA THR A 153 -30.67 -15.08 -39.50
C THR A 153 -30.81 -14.64 -40.94
N GLN A 154 -30.01 -13.65 -41.39
CA GLN A 154 -30.01 -13.21 -42.79
C GLN A 154 -29.46 -14.28 -43.76
N SER A 155 -28.45 -15.06 -43.34
CA SER A 155 -27.91 -16.17 -44.15
C SER A 155 -28.92 -17.30 -44.33
N SER A 156 -29.67 -17.62 -43.27
CA SER A 156 -30.74 -18.62 -43.32
C SER A 156 -31.91 -18.19 -44.23
N ALA A 157 -32.31 -16.91 -44.17
CA ALA A 157 -33.40 -16.38 -44.98
C ALA A 157 -33.08 -16.31 -46.49
N ARG A 158 -31.84 -16.01 -46.87
CA ARG A 158 -31.43 -15.97 -48.29
C ARG A 158 -31.34 -17.37 -48.89
N SER A 159 -30.90 -18.36 -48.10
CA SER A 159 -30.86 -19.77 -48.49
C SER A 159 -32.25 -20.36 -48.77
N ALA A 160 -33.30 -19.84 -48.14
CA ALA A 160 -34.69 -20.27 -48.37
C ALA A 160 -35.32 -19.70 -49.65
N SER A 161 -34.77 -18.61 -50.20
CA SER A 161 -35.28 -17.95 -51.43
C SER A 161 -34.67 -18.46 -52.74
N SER A 162 -33.70 -19.36 -52.70
CA SER A 162 -33.02 -19.92 -53.88
C SER A 162 -33.41 -21.37 -54.20
N SER A 163 -34.59 -21.83 -53.80
CA SER A 163 -35.10 -23.15 -54.19
C SER A 163 -35.75 -23.10 -55.57
N VAL A 164 -34.94 -23.11 -56.62
CA VAL A 164 -35.35 -23.61 -57.95
C VAL A 164 -34.25 -24.56 -58.43
N ASP A 165 -34.68 -25.75 -58.85
CA ASP A 165 -33.89 -26.97 -59.13
C ASP A 165 -32.55 -26.79 -59.88
N GLY A 166 -31.54 -27.54 -59.42
CA GLY A 166 -30.31 -27.83 -60.17
C GLY A 166 -29.27 -28.57 -59.31
N PRO A 167 -28.63 -29.65 -59.81
CA PRO A 167 -27.74 -30.49 -59.01
C PRO A 167 -26.46 -29.74 -58.61
N VAL A 168 -26.17 -29.84 -57.33
CA VAL A 168 -25.03 -29.29 -56.58
C VAL A 168 -23.68 -29.63 -57.22
N PRO A 169 -22.76 -28.66 -57.30
CA PRO A 169 -21.40 -28.90 -56.84
C PRO A 169 -21.12 -28.01 -55.62
N SER A 170 -20.78 -28.67 -54.52
CA SER A 170 -20.30 -28.06 -53.28
C SER A 170 -19.09 -27.17 -53.59
N SER A 171 -19.30 -25.86 -53.56
CA SER A 171 -18.22 -24.86 -53.65
C SER A 171 -18.20 -24.08 -52.35
N VAL A 172 -17.31 -24.52 -51.46
CA VAL A 172 -16.90 -23.79 -50.26
C VAL A 172 -16.21 -22.48 -50.72
N PRO A 173 -16.40 -21.33 -50.05
CA PRO A 173 -15.69 -20.11 -50.41
C PRO A 173 -14.17 -20.32 -50.38
N ALA A 174 -13.49 -19.99 -51.48
CA ALA A 174 -12.08 -20.27 -51.77
C ALA A 174 -11.04 -19.59 -50.87
N TRP A 175 -11.44 -18.97 -49.75
CA TRP A 175 -10.51 -18.40 -48.77
C TRP A 175 -10.03 -19.39 -47.71
N LEU A 176 -10.62 -20.58 -47.64
CA LEU A 176 -10.20 -21.63 -46.69
C LEU A 176 -9.21 -22.65 -47.28
N SER A 177 -8.85 -22.56 -48.57
CA SER A 177 -8.06 -23.59 -49.25
C SER A 177 -6.60 -23.23 -49.53
N GLN A 178 -6.11 -22.04 -49.15
CA GLN A 178 -4.76 -21.60 -49.51
C GLN A 178 -3.64 -21.98 -48.53
N THR A 179 -3.88 -22.83 -47.53
CA THR A 179 -2.82 -23.32 -46.65
C THR A 179 -2.83 -24.83 -46.55
N ALA A 180 -2.69 -25.50 -47.69
CA ALA A 180 -2.46 -26.94 -47.74
C ALA A 180 -1.37 -27.26 -48.76
N GLN A 181 -0.14 -26.79 -48.50
CA GLN A 181 1.11 -27.53 -48.76
C GLN A 181 2.33 -26.70 -48.34
N ALA A 182 3.31 -27.39 -47.74
CA ALA A 182 4.58 -26.91 -47.18
C ALA A 182 4.50 -26.24 -45.80
N ASN A 183 4.35 -27.03 -44.74
CA ASN A 183 5.51 -27.35 -43.90
C ASN A 183 5.14 -28.32 -42.79
N VAL A 184 6.05 -29.27 -42.57
CA VAL A 184 6.20 -30.05 -41.35
C VAL A 184 6.20 -29.07 -40.17
N LEU A 185 5.10 -28.97 -39.44
CA LEU A 185 5.01 -28.17 -38.22
C LEU A 185 4.86 -29.11 -37.02
N GLN A 186 5.82 -28.97 -36.12
CA GLN A 186 5.91 -29.56 -34.80
C GLN A 186 4.57 -29.45 -34.05
N PRO A 187 4.16 -30.47 -33.27
CA PRO A 187 3.00 -30.37 -32.41
C PRO A 187 3.32 -29.58 -31.13
N LEU A 188 2.71 -28.40 -30.97
CA LEU A 188 2.51 -27.64 -29.71
C LEU A 188 1.36 -26.62 -29.95
N PRO A 189 0.55 -26.18 -28.94
CA PRO A 189 0.58 -26.47 -27.51
C PRO A 189 -0.84 -26.69 -26.91
N PHE A 190 -1.56 -27.76 -27.28
CA PHE A 190 -2.81 -28.12 -26.57
C PHE A 190 -2.54 -28.94 -25.29
N LEU A 191 -1.36 -29.59 -25.20
CA LEU A 191 -0.96 -30.35 -24.01
C LEU A 191 -0.44 -29.46 -22.87
N GLU A 192 -0.02 -28.23 -23.14
CA GLU A 192 0.49 -27.28 -22.12
C GLU A 192 -0.62 -26.58 -21.34
N ALA A 193 -1.80 -26.41 -21.93
CA ALA A 193 -2.95 -25.79 -21.26
C ALA A 193 -3.47 -26.63 -20.07
N SER A 194 -3.37 -27.96 -20.16
CA SER A 194 -3.77 -28.88 -19.08
C SER A 194 -2.77 -28.87 -17.91
N ARG A 195 -1.47 -28.76 -18.20
CA ARG A 195 -0.40 -28.65 -17.19
C ARG A 195 -0.45 -27.29 -16.47
N ASN A 196 -0.75 -26.22 -17.20
CA ASN A 196 -0.86 -24.88 -16.64
C ASN A 196 -2.13 -24.68 -15.80
N ALA A 197 -3.23 -25.37 -16.12
CA ALA A 197 -4.44 -25.36 -15.30
C ALA A 197 -4.22 -26.04 -13.93
N LEU A 198 -3.49 -27.16 -13.89
CA LEU A 198 -3.06 -27.82 -12.65
C LEU A 198 -2.11 -26.93 -11.83
N ASN A 199 -1.17 -26.25 -12.47
CA ASN A 199 -0.28 -25.30 -11.80
C ASN A 199 -1.03 -24.09 -11.23
N PHE A 200 -2.04 -23.58 -11.93
CA PHE A 200 -2.84 -22.45 -11.48
C PHE A 200 -3.75 -22.81 -10.30
N ALA A 201 -4.33 -24.02 -10.30
CA ALA A 201 -5.09 -24.54 -9.17
C ALA A 201 -4.19 -24.71 -7.92
N HIS A 202 -2.98 -25.24 -8.10
CA HIS A 202 -2.00 -25.36 -7.02
C HIS A 202 -1.58 -23.98 -6.46
N LEU A 203 -1.33 -23.00 -7.34
CA LEU A 203 -0.99 -21.63 -6.93
C LEU A 203 -2.12 -20.92 -6.15
N LEU A 204 -3.38 -21.20 -6.51
CA LEU A 204 -4.56 -20.70 -5.79
C LEU A 204 -4.68 -21.34 -4.40
N GLU A 205 -4.46 -22.65 -4.30
CA GLU A 205 -4.49 -23.38 -3.04
C GLU A 205 -3.35 -22.92 -2.10
N GLU A 206 -2.16 -22.69 -2.65
CA GLU A 206 -1.02 -22.14 -1.91
C GLU A 206 -1.31 -20.71 -1.41
N ASN A 207 -1.91 -19.85 -2.25
CA ASN A 207 -2.33 -18.51 -1.84
C ASN A 207 -3.36 -18.54 -0.71
N LEU A 208 -4.34 -19.44 -0.78
CA LEU A 208 -5.32 -19.63 0.29
C LEU A 208 -4.65 -20.10 1.59
N SER A 209 -3.69 -21.02 1.49
CA SER A 209 -2.90 -21.50 2.64
C SER A 209 -2.05 -20.38 3.27
N TYR A 210 -1.45 -19.50 2.47
CA TYR A 210 -0.73 -18.33 2.98
C TYR A 210 -1.66 -17.35 3.69
N LEU A 211 -2.89 -17.17 3.18
CA LEU A 211 -3.90 -16.31 3.77
C LEU A 211 -4.38 -16.82 5.13
N ASP A 212 -4.58 -18.14 5.25
CA ASP A 212 -4.92 -18.80 6.51
C ASP A 212 -3.76 -18.71 7.51
N SER A 213 -2.53 -18.98 7.07
CA SER A 213 -1.33 -18.89 7.91
C SER A 213 -1.11 -17.46 8.41
N PHE A 214 -1.29 -16.46 7.56
CA PHE A 214 -1.18 -15.05 7.93
C PHE A 214 -2.28 -14.64 8.91
N SER A 215 -3.51 -15.11 8.71
CA SER A 215 -4.63 -14.86 9.61
C SER A 215 -4.40 -15.50 10.99
N ALA A 216 -3.83 -16.71 11.04
CA ALA A 216 -3.44 -17.37 12.27
C ALA A 216 -2.36 -16.60 13.02
N VAL A 217 -1.30 -16.15 12.33
CA VAL A 217 -0.22 -15.35 12.93
C VAL A 217 -0.73 -14.00 13.47
N ILE A 218 -1.65 -13.34 12.76
CA ILE A 218 -2.28 -12.11 13.26
C ILE A 218 -3.10 -12.38 14.53
N HIS A 219 -3.85 -13.49 14.56
CA HIS A 219 -4.64 -13.84 15.72
C HIS A 219 -3.77 -14.19 16.92
N GLU A 220 -2.68 -14.94 16.70
CA GLU A 220 -1.69 -15.28 17.71
C GLU A 220 -0.98 -14.03 18.25
N ALA A 221 -0.51 -13.14 17.38
CA ALA A 221 0.11 -11.87 17.79
C ALA A 221 -0.85 -10.97 18.59
N ARG A 222 -2.13 -10.95 18.23
CA ARG A 222 -3.16 -10.20 18.97
C ARG A 222 -3.47 -10.84 20.31
N GLN A 223 -3.44 -12.17 20.38
CA GLN A 223 -3.65 -12.92 21.61
C GLN A 223 -2.45 -12.83 22.56
N ASP A 224 -1.22 -12.80 22.04
CA ASP A 224 0.00 -12.55 22.79
C ASP A 224 0.09 -11.11 23.28
N GLN A 225 -0.35 -10.13 22.48
CA GLN A 225 -0.47 -8.75 22.95
C GLN A 225 -1.49 -8.64 24.09
N ASN A 226 -2.64 -9.30 23.97
CA ASN A 226 -3.67 -9.31 25.01
C ASN A 226 -3.23 -10.09 26.26
N SER A 227 -2.53 -11.22 26.11
CA SER A 227 -2.04 -12.02 27.24
C SER A 227 -0.91 -11.29 27.96
N SER A 228 0.01 -10.65 27.21
CA SER A 228 1.07 -9.79 27.75
C SER A 228 0.48 -8.61 28.52
N MET A 229 -0.54 -7.95 27.98
CA MET A 229 -1.23 -6.83 28.63
C MET A 229 -2.02 -7.24 29.89
N MET A 230 -2.56 -8.46 29.92
CA MET A 230 -3.28 -9.03 31.08
C MET A 230 -2.33 -9.66 32.13
N SER A 231 -1.08 -9.93 31.77
CA SER A 231 -0.05 -10.48 32.68
C SER A 231 0.72 -9.40 33.47
N LEU A 232 0.54 -8.13 33.10
CA LEU A 232 1.07 -7.00 33.86
C LEU A 232 0.20 -6.82 35.11
N ASP A 233 0.73 -7.27 36.25
CA ASP A 233 0.13 -6.98 37.55
C ASP A 233 0.22 -5.47 37.80
N TRP A 234 -0.94 -4.81 37.87
CA TRP A 234 -1.08 -3.39 38.16
C TRP A 234 -1.33 -3.13 39.66
N SER A 235 -1.13 -4.12 40.53
CA SER A 235 -1.30 -4.04 41.99
C SER A 235 -0.47 -2.97 42.72
N TRP A 236 0.40 -2.25 42.01
CA TRP A 236 1.24 -1.15 42.48
C TRP A 236 0.66 0.24 42.13
N LEU A 237 -0.53 0.29 41.50
CA LEU A 237 -1.29 1.53 41.25
C LEU A 237 -2.41 1.80 42.28
N ASP A 238 -2.56 0.93 43.29
CA ASP A 238 -3.44 1.13 44.46
C ASP A 238 -2.62 1.35 45.76
#